data_AF-A0A4V1FYV7-F1
#
_entry.id   AF-A0A4V1FYV7-F1
#
_cell.length_a   1.000
_cell.length_b   1.000
_cell.length_c   1.000
_cell.angle_alpha   90.00
_cell.angle_beta   90.00
_cell.angle_gamma   90.00
#
_symmetry.space_group_name_H-M   'P 1'
#
loop_
_entity.id
_entity.type
_entity.pdbx_description
1 polymer ?
#
loop_
_entity_poly.entity_id
_entity_poly.type
_entity_poly.pdbx_seq_one_letter_code
_entity_poly.pdbx_strand_id
1 'polypeptide(L)'
;MTDTDSSAASLSVDGLRTALHCPRRHEFAHVHGLEGSDDDAVDDRVALLRTAICDALRSGETDRAGLETVARDRLSALWTDHDEPFHSVAQRRHERRVLEATLSAYLERVGVDHAAGLEALDADAARGELIGPELPLSSTVALPDAAGGSDPPAADAVTIDATVDYVYGDGSSIVGVRFVPTLAPLGRLRYRSDWEGDVADLFTDHFDDERDAFDPDPVGSLFETAVVIDGLRTLRDRLELGDRTCRYVQIPLADRSGTAVNWVRDTVETSLEVVDLTDVYVDHHTYGMTHDHRNETVDSRLATVASSLISGPFDPSDRWDQIEEHACPDCEYTVCCQEYIGQEVRFDG
;
A
#
# COMPACT_ATOMS: atom_id res chain seq x y z
N MET A 1 -21.06 32.26 -18.17
CA MET A 1 -20.25 32.23 -16.93
C MET A 1 -20.67 30.96 -16.23
N THR A 2 -20.02 29.88 -16.61
CA THR A 2 -20.20 28.56 -16.02
C THR A 2 -19.06 28.45 -15.02
N ASP A 3 -19.38 28.31 -13.75
CA ASP A 3 -18.44 27.93 -12.71
C ASP A 3 -17.85 26.58 -13.12
N THR A 4 -16.62 26.59 -13.63
CA THR A 4 -15.79 25.39 -13.67
C THR A 4 -15.39 25.14 -12.24
N ASP A 5 -16.16 24.27 -11.59
CA ASP A 5 -15.78 23.65 -10.33
C ASP A 5 -14.46 22.92 -10.61
N SER A 6 -13.35 23.57 -10.26
CA SER A 6 -12.01 23.01 -10.30
C SER A 6 -11.95 21.95 -9.20
N SER A 7 -12.61 20.82 -9.42
CA SER A 7 -12.31 19.57 -8.74
C SER A 7 -10.82 19.36 -8.92
N ALA A 8 -10.04 19.58 -7.85
CA ALA A 8 -8.63 19.21 -7.85
C ALA A 8 -8.53 17.76 -8.34
N ALA A 9 -7.67 17.51 -9.32
CA ALA A 9 -7.46 16.15 -9.77
C ALA A 9 -7.00 15.32 -8.56
N SER A 10 -7.64 14.17 -8.34
CA SER A 10 -7.30 13.24 -7.28
C SER A 10 -6.88 11.91 -7.89
N LEU A 11 -5.81 11.32 -7.37
CA LEU A 11 -5.35 9.99 -7.70
C LEU A 11 -5.33 9.14 -6.42
N SER A 12 -5.41 7.82 -6.56
CA SER A 12 -5.13 6.91 -5.44
C SER A 12 -3.73 6.29 -5.60
N VAL A 13 -3.12 5.91 -4.49
CA VAL A 13 -1.88 5.09 -4.52
C VAL A 13 -2.09 3.80 -5.32
N ASP A 14 -3.26 3.19 -5.21
CA ASP A 14 -3.59 2.00 -6.00
C ASP A 14 -3.62 2.29 -7.51
N GLY A 15 -4.17 3.44 -7.91
CA GLY A 15 -4.12 3.93 -9.30
C GLY A 15 -2.68 4.13 -9.78
N LEU A 16 -1.81 4.75 -8.96
CA LEU A 16 -0.39 4.89 -9.28
C LEU A 16 0.30 3.54 -9.48
N ARG A 17 0.09 2.59 -8.57
CA ARG A 17 0.68 1.24 -8.67
C ARG A 17 0.17 0.52 -9.91
N THR A 18 -1.12 0.58 -10.16
CA THR A 18 -1.75 0.02 -11.38
C THR A 18 -1.10 0.59 -12.65
N ALA A 19 -0.87 1.90 -12.69
CA ALA A 19 -0.26 2.57 -13.83
C ALA A 19 1.21 2.18 -14.07
N LEU A 20 1.99 1.98 -13.00
CA LEU A 20 3.38 1.53 -13.11
C LEU A 20 3.50 0.14 -13.76
N HIS A 21 2.51 -0.73 -13.51
CA HIS A 21 2.41 -2.01 -14.19
C HIS A 21 1.97 -1.84 -15.65
N CYS A 22 0.92 -1.06 -15.89
CA CYS A 22 0.46 -0.77 -17.24
C CYS A 22 -0.46 0.47 -17.24
N PRO A 23 -0.13 1.55 -17.98
CA PRO A 23 -1.00 2.71 -18.13
C PRO A 23 -2.39 2.34 -18.65
N ARG A 24 -2.48 1.38 -19.58
CA ARG A 24 -3.76 0.91 -20.12
C ARG A 24 -4.61 0.18 -19.08
N ARG A 25 -3.99 -0.60 -18.18
CA ARG A 25 -4.69 -1.23 -17.06
C ARG A 25 -5.27 -0.16 -16.13
N HIS A 26 -4.51 0.89 -15.84
CA HIS A 26 -4.99 2.03 -15.06
C HIS A 26 -6.19 2.71 -15.73
N GLU A 27 -6.13 2.95 -17.04
CA GLU A 27 -7.25 3.53 -17.77
C GLU A 27 -8.53 2.70 -17.60
N PHE A 28 -8.45 1.38 -17.79
CA PHE A 28 -9.64 0.53 -17.67
C PHE A 28 -10.18 0.47 -16.24
N ALA A 29 -9.31 0.27 -15.25
CA ALA A 29 -9.72 0.14 -13.85
C ALA A 29 -10.22 1.47 -13.27
N HIS A 30 -9.40 2.53 -13.37
CA HIS A 30 -9.57 3.76 -12.58
C HIS A 30 -10.25 4.90 -13.36
N VAL A 31 -10.16 4.92 -14.70
CA VAL A 31 -10.81 5.95 -15.52
C VAL A 31 -12.17 5.48 -16.01
N HIS A 32 -12.26 4.25 -16.49
CA HIS A 32 -13.51 3.69 -17.02
C HIS A 32 -14.32 2.89 -15.99
N GLY A 33 -13.73 2.57 -14.82
CA GLY A 33 -14.41 1.83 -13.76
C GLY A 33 -14.78 0.41 -14.17
N LEU A 34 -13.96 -0.23 -15.01
CA LEU A 34 -14.21 -1.59 -15.53
C LEU A 34 -13.72 -2.69 -14.59
N GLU A 35 -13.18 -2.33 -13.43
CA GLU A 35 -12.76 -3.29 -12.42
C GLU A 35 -13.96 -4.11 -11.93
N GLY A 36 -13.90 -5.41 -12.16
CA GLY A 36 -14.86 -6.35 -11.60
C GLY A 36 -14.62 -6.45 -10.10
N SER A 37 -15.69 -6.60 -9.31
CA SER A 37 -15.58 -7.00 -7.90
C SER A 37 -15.27 -8.51 -7.84
N ASP A 38 -14.19 -8.95 -8.48
CA ASP A 38 -13.79 -10.33 -8.36
C ASP A 38 -13.45 -10.57 -6.88
N ASP A 39 -14.26 -11.43 -6.25
CA ASP A 39 -14.17 -11.81 -4.84
C ASP A 39 -12.81 -12.50 -4.61
N ASP A 40 -11.74 -11.73 -4.39
CA ASP A 40 -10.47 -12.29 -3.94
C ASP A 40 -10.63 -12.75 -2.49
N ALA A 41 -10.90 -14.06 -2.36
CA ALA A 41 -11.07 -14.70 -1.06
C ALA A 41 -9.89 -14.47 -0.11
N VAL A 42 -8.68 -14.19 -0.60
CA VAL A 42 -7.55 -13.82 0.26
C VAL A 42 -7.76 -12.42 0.84
N ASP A 43 -8.10 -11.44 0.00
CA ASP A 43 -8.32 -10.06 0.43
C ASP A 43 -9.53 -9.93 1.36
N ASP A 44 -10.61 -10.67 1.10
CA ASP A 44 -11.76 -10.74 2.00
C ASP A 44 -11.35 -11.23 3.39
N ARG A 45 -10.59 -12.32 3.44
CA ARG A 45 -10.13 -12.89 4.72
C ARG A 45 -9.16 -11.95 5.44
N VAL A 46 -8.29 -11.26 4.70
CA VAL A 46 -7.43 -10.20 5.23
C VAL A 46 -8.28 -9.09 5.82
N ALA A 47 -9.35 -8.66 5.15
CA ALA A 47 -10.27 -7.63 5.63
C ALA A 47 -10.99 -8.04 6.93
N LEU A 48 -11.40 -9.30 7.07
CA LEU A 48 -11.97 -9.82 8.33
C LEU A 48 -10.97 -9.68 9.48
N LEU A 49 -9.72 -10.12 9.26
CA LEU A 49 -8.69 -10.08 10.29
C LEU A 49 -8.25 -8.65 10.61
N ARG A 50 -8.05 -7.81 9.59
CA ARG A 50 -7.81 -6.37 9.70
C ARG A 50 -8.85 -5.70 10.59
N THR A 51 -10.13 -5.94 10.31
CA THR A 51 -11.25 -5.38 11.08
C THR A 51 -11.22 -5.86 12.53
N ALA A 52 -11.00 -7.15 12.76
CA ALA A 52 -10.92 -7.71 14.10
C ALA A 52 -9.78 -7.11 14.94
N ILE A 53 -8.61 -6.89 14.33
CA ILE A 53 -7.47 -6.26 15.00
C ILE A 53 -7.77 -4.79 15.31
N CYS A 54 -8.27 -4.02 14.35
CA CYS A 54 -8.57 -2.61 14.56
C CYS A 54 -9.65 -2.40 15.63
N ASP A 55 -10.68 -3.25 15.66
CA ASP A 55 -11.72 -3.20 16.70
C ASP A 55 -11.17 -3.53 18.09
N ALA A 56 -10.22 -4.47 18.18
CA ALA A 56 -9.54 -4.77 19.43
C ALA A 56 -8.67 -3.59 19.90
N LEU A 57 -7.91 -2.96 19.00
CA LEU A 57 -7.14 -1.76 19.34
C LEU A 57 -8.06 -0.59 19.78
N ARG A 58 -9.22 -0.44 19.14
CA ARG A 58 -10.22 0.59 19.48
C ARG A 58 -10.89 0.35 20.84
N SER A 59 -10.83 -0.88 21.37
CA SER A 59 -11.42 -1.19 22.68
C SER A 59 -10.72 -0.50 23.85
N GLY A 60 -9.46 -0.07 23.67
CA GLY A 60 -8.63 0.53 24.71
C GLY A 60 -7.92 -0.50 25.62
N GLU A 61 -8.09 -1.79 25.37
CA GLU A 61 -7.31 -2.84 26.05
C GLU A 61 -5.82 -2.72 25.65
N THR A 62 -4.93 -2.72 26.64
CA THR A 62 -3.47 -2.62 26.40
C THR A 62 -2.69 -3.85 26.84
N ASP A 63 -3.35 -4.82 27.50
CA ASP A 63 -2.75 -6.12 27.77
C ASP A 63 -3.15 -7.16 26.73
N ARG A 64 -2.27 -8.15 26.56
CA ARG A 64 -2.44 -9.21 25.56
C ARG A 64 -3.74 -9.98 25.73
N ALA A 65 -4.15 -10.31 26.95
CA ALA A 65 -5.31 -11.17 27.17
C ALA A 65 -6.62 -10.43 26.87
N GLY A 66 -6.70 -9.14 27.22
CA GLY A 66 -7.80 -8.25 26.84
C GLY A 66 -7.93 -8.13 25.32
N LEU A 67 -6.84 -7.74 24.65
CA LEU A 67 -6.79 -7.63 23.19
C LEU A 67 -7.17 -8.94 22.48
N GLU A 68 -6.62 -10.06 22.92
CA GLU A 68 -6.87 -11.39 22.34
C GLU A 68 -8.34 -11.80 22.48
N THR A 69 -8.96 -11.46 23.61
CA THR A 69 -10.39 -11.74 23.85
C THR A 69 -11.25 -10.94 22.88
N VAL A 70 -11.07 -9.62 22.81
CA VAL A 70 -11.87 -8.74 21.93
C VAL A 70 -11.68 -9.11 20.47
N ALA A 71 -10.43 -9.29 20.03
CA ALA A 71 -10.12 -9.61 18.64
C ALA A 71 -10.70 -10.96 18.21
N ARG A 72 -10.62 -11.99 19.05
CA ARG A 72 -11.18 -13.32 18.73
C ARG A 72 -12.69 -13.32 18.70
N ASP A 73 -13.33 -12.63 19.64
CA ASP A 73 -14.79 -12.52 19.64
C ASP A 73 -15.26 -11.80 18.38
N ARG A 74 -14.57 -10.73 17.98
CA ARG A 74 -14.88 -9.99 16.75
C ARG A 74 -14.63 -10.82 15.50
N LEU A 75 -13.47 -11.47 15.39
CA LEU A 75 -13.15 -12.36 14.27
C LEU A 75 -14.16 -13.50 14.15
N SER A 76 -14.58 -14.10 15.27
CA SER A 76 -15.55 -15.19 15.26
C SER A 76 -16.94 -14.73 14.80
N ALA A 77 -17.35 -13.51 15.14
CA ALA A 77 -18.59 -12.92 14.64
C ALA A 77 -18.50 -12.69 13.13
N LEU A 78 -17.46 -11.98 12.67
CA LEU A 78 -17.21 -11.70 11.26
C LEU A 78 -17.13 -13.00 10.42
N TRP A 79 -16.41 -14.01 10.90
CA TRP A 79 -16.30 -15.31 10.23
C TRP A 79 -17.62 -16.07 10.14
N THR A 80 -18.54 -15.85 11.07
CA THR A 80 -19.86 -16.50 11.06
C THR A 80 -20.72 -15.96 9.93
N ASP A 81 -20.61 -14.65 9.67
CA ASP A 81 -21.35 -13.95 8.62
C ASP A 81 -20.64 -13.98 7.26
N HIS A 82 -19.35 -14.36 7.25
CA HIS A 82 -18.55 -14.52 6.02
C HIS A 82 -19.07 -15.66 5.15
N ASP A 83 -19.53 -15.31 3.95
CA ASP A 83 -20.03 -16.24 2.94
C ASP A 83 -18.97 -16.45 1.87
N GLU A 84 -18.29 -17.59 1.94
CA GLU A 84 -17.31 -18.00 0.94
C GLU A 84 -17.57 -19.45 0.53
N PRO A 85 -17.53 -19.79 -0.76
CA PRO A 85 -17.79 -21.14 -1.27
C PRO A 85 -16.62 -22.11 -0.97
N PHE A 86 -16.47 -22.52 0.29
CA PHE A 86 -15.50 -23.54 0.67
C PHE A 86 -15.84 -24.93 0.07
N HIS A 87 -14.84 -25.67 -0.39
CA HIS A 87 -15.01 -27.04 -0.88
C HIS A 87 -15.38 -28.03 0.24
N SER A 88 -15.08 -27.71 1.50
CA SER A 88 -15.44 -28.55 2.65
C SER A 88 -15.50 -27.79 3.98
N VAL A 89 -16.21 -28.36 4.96
CA VAL A 89 -16.19 -27.89 6.36
C VAL A 89 -14.79 -27.94 6.96
N ALA A 90 -13.96 -28.91 6.54
CA ALA A 90 -12.58 -29.02 6.99
C ALA A 90 -11.73 -27.85 6.49
N GLN A 91 -11.89 -27.46 5.21
CA GLN A 91 -11.25 -26.28 4.63
C GLN A 91 -11.69 -25.01 5.37
N ARG A 92 -12.99 -24.81 5.56
CA ARG A 92 -13.51 -23.66 6.33
C ARG A 92 -12.91 -23.60 7.74
N ARG A 93 -12.82 -24.73 8.43
CA ARG A 93 -12.20 -24.79 9.77
C ARG A 93 -10.70 -24.46 9.71
N HIS A 94 -10.01 -24.94 8.69
CA HIS A 94 -8.58 -24.71 8.50
C HIS A 94 -8.29 -23.21 8.29
N GLU A 95 -9.00 -22.56 7.35
CA GLU A 95 -8.82 -21.14 7.08
C GLU A 95 -9.13 -20.27 8.32
N ARG A 96 -10.19 -20.61 9.06
CA ARG A 96 -10.46 -19.95 10.36
C ARG A 96 -9.27 -20.05 11.33
N ARG A 97 -8.65 -21.24 11.44
CA ARG A 97 -7.51 -21.43 12.33
C ARG A 97 -6.27 -20.68 11.87
N VAL A 98 -6.08 -20.53 10.56
CA VAL A 98 -5.01 -19.67 10.02
C VAL A 98 -5.24 -18.24 10.50
N LEU A 99 -6.44 -17.68 10.37
CA LEU A 99 -6.75 -16.32 10.85
C LEU A 99 -6.56 -16.18 12.37
N GLU A 100 -7.00 -17.16 13.16
CA GLU A 100 -6.82 -17.16 14.62
C GLU A 100 -5.34 -17.25 15.03
N ALA A 101 -4.53 -18.02 14.28
CA ALA A 101 -3.09 -18.13 14.49
C ALA A 101 -2.37 -16.84 14.10
N THR A 102 -2.69 -16.24 12.95
CA THR A 102 -2.16 -14.95 12.51
C THR A 102 -2.49 -13.84 13.51
N LEU A 103 -3.73 -13.78 14.00
CA LEU A 103 -4.13 -12.84 15.05
C LEU A 103 -3.26 -13.01 16.31
N SER A 104 -3.07 -14.25 16.75
CA SER A 104 -2.27 -14.56 17.93
C SER A 104 -0.81 -14.13 17.73
N ALA A 105 -0.24 -14.38 16.54
CA ALA A 105 1.10 -13.98 16.15
C ALA A 105 1.27 -12.45 16.13
N TYR A 106 0.27 -11.71 15.65
CA TYR A 106 0.26 -10.24 15.71
C TYR A 106 0.32 -9.72 17.14
N LEU A 107 -0.56 -10.23 18.01
CA LEU A 107 -0.61 -9.81 19.41
C LEU A 107 0.67 -10.17 20.17
N GLU A 108 1.27 -11.31 19.86
CA GLU A 108 2.57 -11.73 20.39
C GLU A 108 3.72 -10.85 19.95
N ARG A 109 3.71 -10.44 18.69
CA ARG A 109 4.87 -9.79 18.06
C ARG A 109 4.90 -8.29 18.28
N VAL A 110 3.75 -7.62 18.21
CA VAL A 110 3.65 -6.14 18.24
C VAL A 110 2.37 -5.59 18.87
N GLY A 111 1.29 -6.38 18.98
CA GLY A 111 -0.03 -5.84 19.29
C GLY A 111 -0.12 -5.12 20.65
N VAL A 112 0.59 -5.58 21.68
CA VAL A 112 0.66 -4.93 23.00
C VAL A 112 1.36 -3.57 22.91
N ASP A 113 2.52 -3.53 22.25
CA ASP A 113 3.31 -2.29 22.10
C ASP A 113 2.54 -1.26 21.28
N HIS A 114 1.87 -1.69 20.21
CA HIS A 114 1.04 -0.82 19.38
C HIS A 114 -0.18 -0.28 20.14
N ALA A 115 -0.86 -1.11 20.95
CA ALA A 115 -1.99 -0.67 21.77
C ALA A 115 -1.56 0.36 22.83
N ALA A 116 -0.43 0.12 23.51
CA ALA A 116 0.12 1.07 24.46
C ALA A 116 0.55 2.39 23.77
N GLY A 117 1.14 2.30 22.58
CA GLY A 117 1.49 3.46 21.76
C GLY A 117 0.29 4.26 21.27
N LEU A 118 -0.84 3.61 21.01
CA LEU A 118 -2.12 4.25 20.69
C LEU A 118 -2.67 5.01 21.88
N GLU A 119 -2.73 4.38 23.06
CA GLU A 119 -3.19 5.04 24.30
C GLU A 119 -2.34 6.27 24.63
N ALA A 120 -1.02 6.15 24.51
CA ALA A 120 -0.10 7.26 24.75
C ALA A 120 -0.29 8.39 23.73
N LEU A 121 -0.46 8.05 22.44
CA LEU A 121 -0.65 9.05 21.39
C LEU A 121 -1.98 9.78 21.53
N ASP A 122 -3.06 9.07 21.86
CA ASP A 122 -4.38 9.66 22.07
C ASP A 122 -4.39 10.65 23.25
N ALA A 123 -3.61 10.36 24.30
CA ALA A 123 -3.44 11.26 25.44
C ALA A 123 -2.71 12.57 25.07
N ASP A 124 -1.79 12.51 24.09
CA ASP A 124 -0.97 13.65 23.65
C ASP A 124 -1.63 14.46 22.52
N ALA A 125 -2.52 13.84 21.73
CA ALA A 125 -3.10 14.43 20.53
C ALA A 125 -4.29 15.36 20.81
N ALA A 126 -4.39 16.45 20.05
CA ALA A 126 -5.56 17.33 20.06
C ALA A 126 -6.74 16.69 19.29
N ARG A 127 -7.40 15.67 19.86
CA ARG A 127 -8.59 14.94 19.35
C ARG A 127 -8.56 14.61 17.83
N GLY A 128 -8.37 13.35 17.49
CA GLY A 128 -8.56 12.86 16.12
C GLY A 128 -8.73 11.34 16.07
N GLU A 129 -9.24 10.83 14.96
CA GLU A 129 -9.31 9.38 14.75
C GLU A 129 -7.91 8.84 14.41
N LEU A 130 -7.45 7.86 15.20
CA LEU A 130 -6.13 7.23 15.05
C LEU A 130 -6.22 5.78 14.53
N ILE A 131 -7.43 5.22 14.47
CA ILE A 131 -7.65 3.81 14.15
C ILE A 131 -8.71 3.71 13.05
N GLY A 132 -8.32 3.15 11.93
CA GLY A 132 -9.15 2.78 10.78
C GLY A 132 -9.89 1.44 10.95
N PRO A 133 -10.36 0.85 9.85
CA PRO A 133 -9.41 0.08 9.02
C PRO A 133 -8.92 0.82 7.78
N GLU A 134 -9.45 1.99 7.47
CA GLU A 134 -9.08 2.79 6.30
C GLU A 134 -8.91 4.25 6.70
N LEU A 135 -7.98 4.54 7.62
CA LEU A 135 -7.71 5.90 8.04
C LEU A 135 -7.14 6.68 6.83
N PRO A 136 -7.83 7.73 6.34
CA PRO A 136 -7.43 8.40 5.12
C PRO A 136 -6.23 9.31 5.37
N LEU A 137 -5.25 9.18 4.49
CA LEU A 137 -4.11 10.06 4.34
C LEU A 137 -4.08 10.61 2.92
N SER A 138 -3.48 11.77 2.74
CA SER A 138 -3.26 12.30 1.40
C SER A 138 -1.99 13.13 1.35
N SER A 139 -1.41 13.19 0.16
CA SER A 139 -0.27 14.06 -0.17
C SER A 139 -0.66 14.96 -1.33
N THR A 140 -0.21 16.22 -1.30
CA THR A 140 -0.39 17.14 -2.43
C THR A 140 0.93 17.27 -3.18
N VAL A 141 0.94 16.80 -4.42
CA VAL A 141 2.13 16.81 -5.28
C VAL A 141 2.00 17.93 -6.31
N ALA A 142 2.98 18.83 -6.35
CA ALA A 142 3.06 19.86 -7.38
C ALA A 142 3.45 19.21 -8.72
N LEU A 143 2.73 19.55 -9.78
CA LEU A 143 3.01 19.00 -11.10
C LEU A 143 4.10 19.82 -11.81
N PRO A 144 4.96 19.18 -12.62
CA PRO A 144 5.90 19.90 -13.46
C PRO A 144 5.17 20.77 -14.50
N ASP A 145 5.74 21.93 -14.80
CA ASP A 145 5.21 22.82 -15.86
C ASP A 145 5.15 22.06 -17.20
N ALA A 146 3.99 22.12 -17.87
CA ALA A 146 3.85 21.54 -19.20
C ALA A 146 4.88 22.14 -20.17
N ALA A 147 5.71 21.29 -20.79
CA ALA A 147 6.77 21.70 -21.68
C ALA A 147 6.20 22.32 -22.98
N GLY A 148 5.92 23.62 -22.95
CA GLY A 148 5.68 24.46 -24.12
C GLY A 148 4.36 24.25 -24.87
N GLY A 149 3.32 25.06 -24.54
CA GLY A 149 2.28 25.43 -25.52
C GLY A 149 0.84 25.55 -25.00
N SER A 150 0.42 26.78 -24.73
CA SER A 150 -0.89 27.42 -25.02
C SER A 150 -2.26 26.79 -24.67
N ASP A 151 -2.35 25.59 -24.09
CA ASP A 151 -3.59 25.15 -23.44
C ASP A 151 -3.64 25.60 -21.97
N PRO A 152 -4.84 25.85 -21.40
CA PRO A 152 -4.93 26.22 -19.98
C PRO A 152 -4.23 25.14 -19.13
N PRO A 153 -3.50 25.53 -18.07
CA PRO A 153 -2.73 24.58 -17.29
C PRO A 153 -3.63 23.45 -16.81
N ALA A 154 -3.21 22.22 -17.06
CA ALA A 154 -3.58 21.09 -16.22
C ALA A 154 -3.29 21.49 -14.77
N ALA A 155 -4.10 21.01 -13.81
CA ALA A 155 -4.03 21.44 -12.41
C ALA A 155 -2.59 21.60 -11.90
N ASP A 156 -2.24 22.73 -11.25
CA ASP A 156 -0.88 23.01 -10.78
C ASP A 156 -0.39 21.99 -9.72
N ALA A 157 -1.33 21.26 -9.10
CA ALA A 157 -1.07 20.20 -8.16
C ALA A 157 -2.16 19.13 -8.22
N VAL A 158 -1.82 17.94 -7.74
CA VAL A 158 -2.72 16.79 -7.60
C VAL A 158 -2.71 16.30 -6.16
N THR A 159 -3.87 15.86 -5.68
CA THR A 159 -3.95 15.14 -4.40
C THR A 159 -3.84 13.65 -4.67
N ILE A 160 -2.97 12.97 -3.93
CA ILE A 160 -2.80 11.53 -4.01
C ILE A 160 -3.25 10.92 -2.68
N ASP A 161 -4.27 10.08 -2.74
CA ASP A 161 -4.90 9.47 -1.57
C ASP A 161 -4.25 8.12 -1.22
N ALA A 162 -4.05 7.91 0.08
CA ALA A 162 -3.54 6.67 0.66
C ALA A 162 -4.34 6.32 1.94
N THR A 163 -4.18 5.09 2.42
CA THR A 163 -4.81 4.65 3.67
C THR A 163 -3.81 3.90 4.54
N VAL A 164 -3.98 4.05 5.85
CA VAL A 164 -3.35 3.21 6.87
C VAL A 164 -4.44 2.64 7.78
N ASP A 165 -4.15 1.52 8.42
CA ASP A 165 -5.12 0.87 9.31
C ASP A 165 -5.18 1.54 10.67
N TYR A 166 -4.06 2.07 11.17
CA TYR A 166 -4.00 2.87 12.39
C TYR A 166 -2.67 3.61 12.51
N VAL A 167 -2.60 4.56 13.43
CA VAL A 167 -1.41 5.35 13.76
C VAL A 167 -1.17 5.28 15.25
N TYR A 168 0.02 4.86 15.67
CA TYR A 168 0.41 4.80 17.08
C TYR A 168 1.67 5.63 17.36
N GLY A 169 1.89 5.99 18.62
CA GLY A 169 3.10 6.68 19.06
C GLY A 169 4.21 5.70 19.42
N ASP A 170 5.41 5.89 18.87
CA ASP A 170 6.63 5.17 19.26
C ASP A 170 7.70 6.18 19.67
N GLY A 171 7.76 6.49 20.97
CA GLY A 171 8.66 7.50 21.52
C GLY A 171 8.46 8.87 20.86
N SER A 172 9.46 9.33 20.12
CA SER A 172 9.42 10.61 19.38
C SER A 172 8.82 10.50 17.98
N SER A 173 8.33 9.32 17.59
CA SER A 173 7.74 9.08 16.28
C SER A 173 6.23 8.86 16.37
N ILE A 174 5.51 9.21 15.30
CA ILE A 174 4.24 8.60 14.96
C ILE A 174 4.47 7.55 13.87
N VAL A 175 3.77 6.43 13.97
CA VAL A 175 3.94 5.29 13.06
C VAL A 175 2.59 4.94 12.44
N GLY A 176 2.46 5.13 11.13
CA GLY A 176 1.33 4.59 10.38
C GLY A 176 1.55 3.13 10.07
N VAL A 177 0.55 2.29 10.33
CA VAL A 177 0.61 0.85 10.06
C VAL A 177 -0.38 0.48 8.98
N ARG A 178 0.07 -0.28 7.99
CA ARG A 178 -0.80 -0.90 6.97
C ARG A 178 -0.69 -2.42 7.02
N PHE A 179 -1.84 -3.09 7.07
CA PHE A 179 -2.00 -4.51 6.88
C PHE A 179 -2.09 -4.82 5.39
N VAL A 180 -1.18 -5.67 4.92
CA VAL A 180 -1.12 -6.12 3.53
C VAL A 180 -1.35 -7.64 3.47
N PRO A 181 -1.79 -8.20 2.33
CA PRO A 181 -1.88 -9.67 2.20
C PRO A 181 -0.51 -10.32 2.35
N THR A 182 0.51 -9.77 1.68
CA THR A 182 1.87 -10.29 1.64
C THR A 182 2.89 -9.15 1.49
N LEU A 183 4.13 -9.40 1.91
CA LEU A 183 5.28 -8.51 1.67
C LEU A 183 6.02 -8.85 0.36
N ALA A 184 5.51 -9.76 -0.46
CA ALA A 184 6.16 -10.15 -1.72
C ALA A 184 6.45 -8.95 -2.66
N PRO A 185 5.55 -7.95 -2.82
CA PRO A 185 5.79 -6.78 -3.66
C PRO A 185 6.96 -5.89 -3.20
N LEU A 186 7.40 -6.02 -1.95
CA LEU A 186 8.53 -5.22 -1.46
C LEU A 186 9.86 -5.65 -2.07
N GLY A 187 9.95 -6.85 -2.65
CA GLY A 187 11.12 -7.33 -3.39
C GLY A 187 12.43 -7.06 -2.61
N ARG A 188 13.34 -6.28 -3.22
CA ARG A 188 14.63 -5.91 -2.61
C ARG A 188 14.49 -4.97 -1.41
N LEU A 189 13.46 -4.14 -1.33
CA LEU A 189 13.24 -3.19 -0.22
C LEU A 189 13.10 -3.91 1.11
N ARG A 190 12.54 -5.13 1.11
CA ARG A 190 12.40 -5.98 2.30
C ARG A 190 13.75 -6.47 2.84
N TYR A 191 14.71 -6.77 1.97
CA TYR A 191 15.96 -7.45 2.33
C TYR A 191 17.20 -6.53 2.34
N ARG A 192 17.07 -5.32 1.81
CA ARG A 192 18.15 -4.33 1.72
C ARG A 192 17.71 -3.09 2.48
N SER A 193 18.35 -2.84 3.62
CA SER A 193 18.10 -1.67 4.46
C SER A 193 18.62 -0.37 3.86
N ASP A 194 19.54 -0.43 2.91
CA ASP A 194 20.29 0.74 2.47
C ASP A 194 19.84 1.17 1.07
N TRP A 195 19.58 2.47 0.91
CA TRP A 195 19.23 3.06 -0.38
C TRP A 195 20.35 2.98 -1.40
N GLU A 196 21.58 3.29 -0.98
CA GLU A 196 22.74 3.32 -1.86
C GLU A 196 23.04 1.91 -2.43
N GLY A 197 23.27 1.86 -3.75
CA GLY A 197 23.50 0.61 -4.48
C GLY A 197 22.20 0.02 -5.01
N ASP A 198 21.90 -1.23 -4.64
CA ASP A 198 20.90 -2.06 -5.31
C ASP A 198 19.47 -1.49 -5.32
N VAL A 199 19.09 -0.64 -4.35
CA VAL A 199 17.75 -0.02 -4.29
C VAL A 199 17.69 1.22 -5.19
N ALA A 200 18.68 2.12 -5.10
CA ALA A 200 18.77 3.29 -5.97
C ALA A 200 18.92 2.92 -7.46
N ASP A 201 19.73 1.90 -7.75
CA ASP A 201 19.91 1.36 -9.10
C ASP A 201 18.61 0.76 -9.63
N LEU A 202 17.91 -0.06 -8.83
CA LEU A 202 16.60 -0.62 -9.21
C LEU A 202 15.58 0.48 -9.52
N PHE A 203 15.49 1.49 -8.66
CA PHE A 203 14.55 2.59 -8.86
C PHE A 203 14.87 3.40 -10.12
N THR A 204 16.15 3.70 -10.35
CA THR A 204 16.59 4.49 -11.50
C THR A 204 16.44 3.72 -12.80
N ASP A 205 16.91 2.47 -12.83
CA ASP A 205 16.86 1.60 -14.01
C ASP A 205 15.41 1.32 -14.42
N HIS A 206 14.45 1.26 -13.47
CA HIS A 206 13.03 1.12 -13.82
C HIS A 206 12.51 2.27 -14.70
N PHE A 207 13.02 3.50 -14.58
CA PHE A 207 12.59 4.65 -15.37
C PHE A 207 13.56 5.01 -16.50
N ASP A 208 14.54 4.15 -16.80
CA ASP A 208 15.50 4.33 -17.88
C ASP A 208 15.11 3.44 -19.06
N ASP A 209 14.59 4.05 -20.13
CA ASP A 209 14.14 3.34 -21.34
C ASP A 209 15.29 2.63 -22.08
N GLU A 210 16.56 2.97 -21.77
CA GLU A 210 17.73 2.27 -22.30
C GLU A 210 18.03 0.97 -21.52
N ARG A 211 17.37 0.75 -20.38
CA ARG A 211 17.57 -0.42 -19.50
C ARG A 211 16.44 -1.41 -19.63
N ASP A 212 16.82 -2.68 -19.59
CA ASP A 212 15.87 -3.79 -19.58
C ASP A 212 15.42 -4.13 -18.15
N ALA A 213 14.98 -3.12 -17.40
CA ALA A 213 14.61 -3.25 -16.00
C ALA A 213 13.14 -2.93 -15.79
N PHE A 214 12.34 -3.95 -15.49
CA PHE A 214 10.90 -3.81 -15.24
C PHE A 214 10.53 -4.36 -13.86
N ASP A 215 10.61 -3.50 -12.83
CA ASP A 215 10.26 -3.86 -11.44
C ASP A 215 9.28 -2.84 -10.81
N PRO A 216 8.00 -2.86 -11.20
CA PRO A 216 7.01 -1.85 -10.77
C PRO A 216 6.63 -1.95 -9.29
N ASP A 217 6.72 -3.12 -8.66
CA ASP A 217 6.23 -3.36 -7.30
C ASP A 217 7.03 -2.65 -6.19
N PRO A 218 8.38 -2.73 -6.18
CA PRO A 218 9.20 -1.93 -5.27
C PRO A 218 9.06 -0.43 -5.53
N VAL A 219 9.00 -0.02 -6.80
CA VAL A 219 8.83 1.39 -7.18
C VAL A 219 7.50 1.94 -6.66
N GLY A 220 6.41 1.20 -6.84
CA GLY A 220 5.10 1.55 -6.32
C GLY A 220 5.07 1.62 -4.79
N SER A 221 5.82 0.76 -4.11
CA SER A 221 5.95 0.78 -2.65
C SER A 221 6.73 2.01 -2.14
N LEU A 222 7.72 2.50 -2.90
CA LEU A 222 8.41 3.76 -2.59
C LEU A 222 7.50 4.97 -2.80
N PHE A 223 6.70 4.98 -3.87
CA PHE A 223 5.69 6.03 -4.09
C PHE A 223 4.62 6.05 -3.00
N GLU A 224 4.09 4.87 -2.64
CA GLU A 224 3.18 4.76 -1.51
C GLU A 224 3.82 5.30 -0.23
N THR A 225 5.07 4.95 0.04
CA THR A 225 5.79 5.42 1.23
C THR A 225 5.93 6.94 1.22
N ALA A 226 6.27 7.56 0.09
CA ALA A 226 6.34 9.01 -0.03
C ALA A 226 4.99 9.67 0.31
N VAL A 227 3.90 9.18 -0.29
CA VAL A 227 2.53 9.69 -0.06
C VAL A 227 2.10 9.50 1.39
N VAL A 228 2.33 8.32 1.98
CA VAL A 228 1.95 8.01 3.36
C VAL A 228 2.75 8.86 4.35
N ILE A 229 4.06 9.02 4.16
CA ILE A 229 4.89 9.83 5.06
C ILE A 229 4.47 11.30 5.02
N ASP A 230 4.17 11.85 3.85
CA ASP A 230 3.66 13.21 3.72
C ASP A 230 2.26 13.38 4.36
N GLY A 231 1.37 12.41 4.13
CA GLY A 231 0.07 12.36 4.77
C GLY A 231 0.15 12.24 6.30
N LEU A 232 1.11 11.47 6.83
CA LEU A 232 1.38 11.37 8.26
C LEU A 232 1.91 12.69 8.83
N ARG A 233 2.73 13.44 8.10
CA ARG A 233 3.17 14.79 8.52
C ARG A 233 1.99 15.74 8.62
N THR A 234 1.10 15.72 7.64
CA THR A 234 -0.15 16.50 7.67
C THR A 234 -1.03 16.09 8.85
N LEU A 235 -1.16 14.78 9.11
CA LEU A 235 -1.89 14.26 10.26
C LEU A 235 -1.25 14.71 11.59
N ARG A 236 0.07 14.60 11.73
CA ARG A 236 0.83 15.04 12.90
C ARG A 236 0.57 16.51 13.21
N ASP A 237 0.63 17.36 12.18
CA ASP A 237 0.43 18.79 12.32
C ASP A 237 -1.02 19.09 12.74
N ARG A 238 -1.99 18.38 12.16
CA ARG A 238 -3.41 18.45 12.55
C ARG A 238 -3.66 18.02 14.00
N LEU A 239 -2.92 17.02 14.48
CA LEU A 239 -3.02 16.52 15.86
C LEU A 239 -2.19 17.34 16.86
N GLU A 240 -1.50 18.39 16.40
CA GLU A 240 -0.64 19.27 17.21
C GLU A 240 0.51 18.54 17.92
N LEU A 241 1.04 17.48 17.30
CA LEU A 241 2.03 16.60 17.91
C LEU A 241 3.49 17.10 17.83
N GLY A 242 3.70 18.35 17.39
CA GLY A 242 5.01 18.99 17.29
C GLY A 242 5.94 18.33 16.27
N ASP A 243 7.24 18.31 16.56
CA ASP A 243 8.29 17.84 15.63
C ASP A 243 8.50 16.32 15.63
N ARG A 244 7.44 15.53 15.93
CA ARG A 244 7.55 14.07 15.88
C ARG A 244 7.91 13.59 14.48
N THR A 245 8.78 12.60 14.41
CA THR A 245 9.14 11.91 13.18
C THR A 245 7.97 11.04 12.70
N CYS A 246 7.86 10.81 11.40
CA CYS A 246 6.80 9.98 10.81
C CYS A 246 7.43 8.70 10.27
N ARG A 247 6.84 7.55 10.59
CA ARG A 247 7.28 6.24 10.10
C ARG A 247 6.11 5.48 9.47
N TYR A 248 6.41 4.61 8.51
CA TYR A 248 5.46 3.77 7.82
C TYR A 248 5.87 2.30 7.89
N VAL A 249 4.98 1.47 8.43
CA VAL A 249 5.20 0.04 8.65
C VAL A 249 4.14 -0.79 7.91
N GLN A 250 4.57 -1.87 7.28
CA GLN A 250 3.69 -2.88 6.69
C GLN A 250 3.75 -4.20 7.45
N ILE A 251 2.57 -4.82 7.65
CA ILE A 251 2.40 -6.10 8.33
C ILE A 251 1.60 -7.05 7.44
N PRO A 252 2.13 -8.22 7.04
CA PRO A 252 1.40 -9.20 6.25
C PRO A 252 0.40 -9.97 7.11
N LEU A 253 -0.82 -10.15 6.60
CA LEU A 253 -1.89 -10.92 7.28
C LEU A 253 -2.22 -12.26 6.60
N ALA A 254 -1.76 -12.48 5.36
CA ALA A 254 -1.99 -13.72 4.61
C ALA A 254 -0.70 -14.36 4.08
N ASP A 255 0.48 -13.91 4.53
CA ASP A 255 1.75 -14.49 4.11
C ASP A 255 1.91 -15.92 4.65
N ARG A 256 1.78 -16.89 3.74
CA ARG A 256 1.84 -18.32 4.06
C ARG A 256 3.26 -18.81 4.29
N SER A 257 4.30 -18.04 3.98
CA SER A 257 5.69 -18.45 4.18
C SER A 257 6.04 -18.69 5.65
N GLY A 258 5.37 -18.00 6.57
CA GLY A 258 5.52 -18.16 8.02
C GLY A 258 4.55 -19.15 8.69
N THR A 259 3.71 -19.85 7.92
CA THR A 259 2.64 -20.71 8.48
C THR A 259 3.06 -22.18 8.50
N ALA A 260 3.06 -22.78 9.70
CA ALA A 260 3.30 -24.19 9.94
C ALA A 260 2.01 -24.91 10.34
N VAL A 261 1.64 -25.95 9.60
CA VAL A 261 0.42 -26.74 9.85
C VAL A 261 0.77 -28.12 10.38
N ASN A 262 0.28 -28.44 11.59
CA ASN A 262 0.36 -29.78 12.15
C ASN A 262 -0.96 -30.52 11.92
N TRP A 263 -1.04 -31.26 10.82
CA TRP A 263 -2.24 -32.03 10.43
C TRP A 263 -2.64 -33.12 11.43
N VAL A 264 -1.70 -33.61 12.26
CA VAL A 264 -1.98 -34.67 13.24
C VAL A 264 -2.65 -34.11 14.49
N ARG A 265 -2.24 -32.91 14.91
CA ARG A 265 -2.81 -32.21 16.07
C ARG A 265 -3.89 -31.20 15.70
N ASP A 266 -4.07 -30.97 14.40
CA ASP A 266 -5.02 -30.02 13.84
C ASP A 266 -4.77 -28.58 14.35
N THR A 267 -3.48 -28.24 14.48
CA THR A 267 -2.98 -26.92 14.94
C THR A 267 -2.28 -26.17 13.81
N VAL A 268 -2.38 -24.84 13.86
CA VAL A 268 -1.68 -23.91 12.96
C VAL A 268 -0.85 -22.98 13.82
N GLU A 269 0.41 -22.79 13.44
CA GLU A 269 1.33 -21.83 14.05
C GLU A 269 1.81 -20.87 12.95
N THR A 270 1.92 -19.59 13.28
CA THR A 270 2.28 -18.54 12.32
C THR A 270 3.23 -17.55 12.98
N SER A 271 4.16 -17.01 12.22
CA SER A 271 5.01 -15.87 12.62
C SER A 271 4.82 -14.71 11.66
N LEU A 272 4.89 -13.48 12.16
CA LEU A 272 4.77 -12.27 11.34
C LEU A 272 6.12 -11.57 11.19
N GLU A 273 6.42 -11.17 9.96
CA GLU A 273 7.50 -10.26 9.64
C GLU A 273 6.94 -8.84 9.53
N VAL A 274 7.52 -7.90 10.26
CA VAL A 274 7.12 -6.50 10.26
C VAL A 274 8.21 -5.73 9.54
N VAL A 275 7.85 -4.98 8.49
CA VAL A 275 8.80 -4.21 7.69
C VAL A 275 8.54 -2.72 7.87
N ASP A 276 9.56 -1.99 8.30
CA ASP A 276 9.55 -0.53 8.33
C ASP A 276 10.10 0.00 6.99
N LEU A 277 9.21 0.60 6.19
CA LEU A 277 9.58 1.17 4.89
C LEU A 277 10.25 2.54 5.04
N THR A 278 10.13 3.15 6.21
CA THR A 278 10.86 4.38 6.56
C THR A 278 12.35 4.13 6.62
N ASP A 279 12.82 2.96 7.06
CA ASP A 279 14.26 2.70 7.16
C ASP A 279 14.91 2.72 5.78
N VAL A 280 14.21 2.12 4.81
CA VAL A 280 14.59 2.31 3.42
C VAL A 280 14.40 3.79 3.15
N TYR A 281 13.21 4.39 3.12
CA TYR A 281 12.92 5.76 2.59
C TYR A 281 13.66 6.96 3.24
N VAL A 282 13.79 6.99 4.56
CA VAL A 282 14.33 8.08 5.39
C VAL A 282 15.46 7.55 6.26
N ASP A 283 16.70 7.79 5.85
CA ASP A 283 17.85 7.43 6.69
C ASP A 283 17.96 8.41 7.89
N HIS A 284 17.79 7.88 9.11
CA HIS A 284 17.96 8.62 10.37
C HIS A 284 19.44 8.69 10.82
N HIS A 285 20.35 8.16 10.02
CA HIS A 285 21.79 8.15 10.27
C HIS A 285 22.57 8.76 9.08
N THR A 286 22.84 10.07 9.16
CA THR A 286 24.15 10.73 8.83
C THR A 286 24.07 11.95 7.89
N TYR A 287 24.16 13.16 8.46
CA TYR A 287 24.76 14.39 7.88
C TYR A 287 24.50 14.73 6.38
N GLY A 288 23.36 15.35 6.10
CA GLY A 288 23.27 16.71 5.53
C GLY A 288 23.46 16.96 4.03
N MET A 289 23.82 15.97 3.18
CA MET A 289 23.91 16.21 1.72
C MET A 289 23.36 15.10 0.82
N THR A 290 23.18 13.87 1.32
CA THR A 290 22.54 12.76 0.55
C THR A 290 21.03 12.65 0.81
N HIS A 291 20.53 13.34 1.83
CA HIS A 291 19.15 13.24 2.32
C HIS A 291 18.10 13.86 1.37
N ASP A 292 18.36 15.10 0.93
CA ASP A 292 17.41 15.87 0.11
C ASP A 292 17.31 15.25 -1.28
N HIS A 293 18.45 14.90 -1.88
CA HIS A 293 18.53 14.38 -3.24
C HIS A 293 17.72 13.09 -3.45
N ARG A 294 17.64 12.25 -2.42
CA ARG A 294 16.92 10.99 -2.49
C ARG A 294 15.40 11.20 -2.53
N ASN A 295 14.86 11.93 -1.55
CA ASN A 295 13.44 12.21 -1.49
C ASN A 295 13.05 12.99 -2.74
N GLU A 296 13.86 13.98 -3.14
CA GLU A 296 13.71 14.69 -4.41
C GLU A 296 13.64 13.75 -5.62
N THR A 297 14.45 12.69 -5.66
CA THR A 297 14.42 11.73 -6.77
C THR A 297 13.10 10.95 -6.82
N VAL A 298 12.64 10.43 -5.69
CA VAL A 298 11.35 9.71 -5.62
C VAL A 298 10.19 10.66 -5.88
N ASP A 299 10.17 11.82 -5.22
CA ASP A 299 9.13 12.85 -5.33
C ASP A 299 9.04 13.42 -6.74
N SER A 300 10.18 13.65 -7.42
CA SER A 300 10.20 14.13 -8.81
C SER A 300 9.65 13.10 -9.79
N ARG A 301 9.98 11.81 -9.59
CA ARG A 301 9.42 10.72 -10.40
C ARG A 301 7.93 10.53 -10.13
N LEU A 302 7.51 10.61 -8.87
CA LEU A 302 6.10 10.58 -8.47
C LEU A 302 5.32 11.71 -9.16
N ALA A 303 5.82 12.94 -9.12
CA ALA A 303 5.21 14.10 -9.78
C ALA A 303 5.10 13.91 -11.31
N THR A 304 6.13 13.34 -11.94
CA THR A 304 6.14 13.04 -13.37
C THR A 304 5.07 12.02 -13.73
N VAL A 305 5.01 10.91 -13.00
CA VAL A 305 3.99 9.85 -13.22
C VAL A 305 2.59 10.40 -12.97
N ALA A 306 2.37 11.13 -11.88
CA ALA A 306 1.07 11.72 -11.57
C ALA A 306 0.62 12.71 -12.66
N SER A 307 1.54 13.54 -13.17
CA SER A 307 1.25 14.44 -14.31
C SER A 307 0.83 13.67 -15.56
N SER A 308 1.49 12.55 -15.86
CA SER A 308 1.15 11.70 -17.01
C SER A 308 -0.24 11.09 -16.87
N LEU A 309 -0.61 10.66 -15.65
CA LEU A 309 -1.92 10.03 -15.41
C LEU A 309 -3.09 11.01 -15.48
N ILE A 310 -2.87 12.26 -15.09
CA ILE A 310 -3.91 13.29 -15.18
C ILE A 310 -4.09 13.75 -16.64
N SER A 311 -2.98 13.80 -17.40
CA SER A 311 -2.98 14.35 -18.76
C SER A 311 -3.45 13.34 -19.81
N GLY A 312 -3.20 12.04 -19.60
CA GLY A 312 -3.23 11.05 -20.68
C GLY A 312 -2.28 11.44 -21.83
N PRO A 313 -2.26 10.69 -22.95
CA PRO A 313 -2.94 9.42 -23.18
C PRO A 313 -2.25 8.29 -22.42
N PHE A 314 -3.02 7.33 -21.90
CA PHE A 314 -2.52 6.15 -21.19
C PHE A 314 -1.88 5.13 -22.15
N ASP A 315 -0.88 5.58 -22.90
CA ASP A 315 -0.21 4.83 -23.95
C ASP A 315 0.90 3.93 -23.37
N PRO A 316 0.80 2.60 -23.48
CA PRO A 316 1.84 1.69 -23.00
C PRO A 316 2.98 1.48 -24.02
N SER A 317 2.96 2.14 -25.18
CA SER A 317 3.86 1.84 -26.32
C SER A 317 5.35 1.97 -26.00
N ASP A 318 5.74 2.90 -25.12
CA ASP A 318 7.15 3.15 -24.81
C ASP A 318 7.84 1.96 -24.12
N ARG A 319 7.06 1.09 -23.45
CA ARG A 319 7.57 -0.09 -22.73
C ARG A 319 6.78 -1.35 -23.02
N TRP A 320 6.20 -1.41 -24.21
CA TRP A 320 5.24 -2.46 -24.57
C TRP A 320 5.80 -3.87 -24.39
N ASP A 321 7.00 -4.15 -24.88
CA ASP A 321 7.60 -5.50 -24.81
C ASP A 321 7.70 -6.01 -23.35
N GLN A 322 8.08 -5.14 -22.42
CA GLN A 322 8.18 -5.48 -20.99
C GLN A 322 6.80 -5.63 -20.35
N ILE A 323 5.84 -4.76 -20.69
CA ILE A 323 4.46 -4.83 -20.22
C ILE A 323 3.78 -6.11 -20.72
N GLU A 324 4.00 -6.48 -21.98
CA GLU A 324 3.47 -7.71 -22.58
C GLU A 324 4.01 -8.94 -21.85
N GLU A 325 5.31 -8.99 -21.57
CA GLU A 325 5.93 -10.14 -20.89
C GLU A 325 5.49 -10.25 -19.42
N HIS A 326 5.40 -9.13 -18.70
CA HIS A 326 5.28 -9.14 -17.24
C HIS A 326 3.91 -8.76 -16.68
N ALA A 327 3.12 -7.95 -17.39
CA ALA A 327 1.84 -7.45 -16.89
C ALA A 327 0.63 -8.05 -17.61
N CYS A 328 0.73 -8.36 -18.91
CA CYS A 328 -0.38 -8.95 -19.68
C CYS A 328 -0.81 -10.37 -19.26
N PRO A 329 0.08 -11.30 -18.84
CA PRO A 329 -0.33 -12.68 -18.55
C PRO A 329 -1.43 -12.81 -17.49
N ASP A 330 -1.43 -11.90 -16.52
CA ASP A 330 -2.39 -11.87 -15.41
C ASP A 330 -3.38 -10.69 -15.53
N CYS A 331 -3.43 -10.01 -16.68
CA CYS A 331 -4.29 -8.85 -16.88
C CYS A 331 -5.70 -9.26 -17.32
N GLU A 332 -6.70 -8.97 -16.50
CA GLU A 332 -8.12 -9.23 -16.76
C GLU A 332 -8.65 -8.48 -17.99
N TYR A 333 -8.02 -7.36 -18.34
CA TYR A 333 -8.41 -6.51 -19.47
C TYR A 333 -7.77 -6.91 -20.80
N THR A 334 -6.93 -7.96 -20.82
CA THR A 334 -6.22 -8.40 -22.03
C THR A 334 -7.17 -8.64 -23.21
N VAL A 335 -8.38 -9.14 -22.93
CA VAL A 335 -9.41 -9.43 -23.94
C VAL A 335 -9.98 -8.20 -24.66
N CYS A 336 -9.84 -7.00 -24.09
CA CYS A 336 -10.29 -5.73 -24.70
C CYS A 336 -9.13 -4.75 -24.97
N CYS A 337 -7.89 -5.14 -24.66
CA CYS A 337 -6.71 -4.33 -24.87
C CYS A 337 -6.36 -4.22 -26.36
N GLN A 338 -6.35 -3.01 -26.91
CA GLN A 338 -6.13 -2.78 -28.35
C GLN A 338 -4.70 -3.13 -28.77
N GLU A 339 -3.73 -2.81 -27.92
CA GLU A 339 -2.32 -3.09 -28.16
C GLU A 339 -2.07 -4.61 -28.22
N TYR A 340 -2.58 -5.35 -27.24
CA TYR A 340 -2.44 -6.81 -27.18
C TYR A 340 -3.14 -7.49 -28.37
N ILE A 341 -4.39 -7.12 -28.66
CA ILE A 341 -5.13 -7.65 -29.81
C ILE A 341 -4.39 -7.33 -31.11
N GLY A 342 -3.87 -6.10 -31.24
CA GLY A 342 -3.13 -5.64 -32.41
C GLY A 342 -1.89 -6.49 -32.72
N GLN A 343 -1.21 -6.98 -31.69
CA GLN A 343 -0.07 -7.88 -31.82
C GLN A 343 -0.47 -9.30 -32.21
N GLU A 344 -1.48 -9.88 -31.56
CA GLU A 344 -1.99 -11.22 -31.85
C GLU A 344 -2.53 -11.35 -33.29
N VAL A 345 -3.09 -10.27 -33.85
CA VAL A 345 -3.61 -10.25 -35.23
C VAL A 345 -2.58 -9.77 -36.26
N ARG A 346 -1.36 -9.48 -35.83
CA ARG A 346 -0.29 -9.06 -36.73
C ARG A 346 0.17 -10.27 -37.53
N PHE A 347 -0.15 -10.29 -38.82
CA PHE A 347 0.38 -11.31 -39.72
C PHE A 347 1.85 -11.03 -39.98
N ASP A 348 2.72 -11.99 -39.64
CA ASP A 348 4.12 -12.00 -40.07
C ASP A 348 4.17 -11.90 -41.61
N GLY A 349 4.62 -10.76 -42.10
CA GLY A 349 4.79 -10.45 -43.52
C GLY A 349 6.16 -10.82 -44.06
#